data_AF-A0A396GIW9-F1
#
_entry.id   AF-A0A396GIW9-F1
#
_cell.length_a   1.000
_cell.length_b   1.000
_cell.length_c   1.000
_cell.angle_alpha   90.00
_cell.angle_beta   90.00
_cell.angle_gamma   90.00
#
_symmetry.space_group_name_H-M   'P 1'
#
loop_
_entity.id
_entity.type
_entity.pdbx_description
1 polymer ?
#
loop_
_entity_poly.entity_id
_entity_poly.type
_entity_poly.pdbx_seq_one_letter_code
_entity_poly.pdbx_strand_id
1 'polypeptide(L)'
;MLLIQELHEAGNKSFCLPGTQMPDWFEHRSKGHSISFWFRGKFPALSLCFVGLMHKIPTGFRPIVIINGNIMKTMLPAEKWFDFEFPVLTDHIFIVGERHIKFEDNMDEVLSENEWNHAVISIDIDFKWSSSGLFAAWIGLHVIKQKCSMDRIQFTNPCNC
;
A
#
# COMPACT_ATOMS: atom_id res chain seq x y z
N MET A 1 12.71 -17.94 2.21
CA MET A 1 11.80 -17.46 3.26
C MET A 1 10.40 -17.99 2.97
N LEU A 2 9.96 -19.07 3.62
CA LEU A 2 8.66 -19.72 3.35
C LEU A 2 7.45 -18.79 3.62
N LEU A 3 7.54 -17.96 4.66
CA LEU A 3 6.46 -17.03 5.06
C LEU A 3 6.08 -16.03 3.95
N ILE A 4 7.06 -15.58 3.17
CA ILE A 4 6.85 -14.65 2.05
C ILE A 4 6.16 -15.34 0.86
N GLN A 5 6.41 -16.63 0.66
CA GLN A 5 5.80 -17.39 -0.42
C GLN A 5 4.32 -17.67 -0.12
N GLU A 6 3.98 -18.03 1.12
CA GLU A 6 2.57 -18.12 1.56
C GLU A 6 1.84 -16.77 1.46
N LEU A 7 2.55 -15.66 1.66
CA LEU A 7 2.07 -14.29 1.47
C LEU A 7 1.72 -14.00 0.00
N HIS A 8 2.58 -14.42 -0.94
CA HIS A 8 2.35 -14.31 -2.38
C HIS A 8 1.18 -15.19 -2.84
N GLU A 9 1.04 -16.40 -2.28
CA GLU A 9 -0.03 -17.35 -2.63
C GLU A 9 -1.39 -16.98 -2.00
N ALA A 10 -1.40 -16.37 -0.81
CA ALA A 10 -2.64 -16.01 -0.13
C ALA A 10 -3.16 -14.60 -0.46
N GLY A 11 -2.30 -13.62 -0.78
CA GLY A 11 -2.64 -12.24 -1.20
C GLY A 11 -3.55 -11.43 -0.27
N ASN A 12 -4.02 -12.01 0.83
CA ASN A 12 -5.20 -11.54 1.58
C ASN A 12 -4.92 -11.20 3.05
N LYS A 13 -3.68 -11.32 3.50
CA LYS A 13 -3.32 -11.12 4.90
C LYS A 13 -2.36 -9.95 5.02
N SER A 14 -2.50 -9.20 6.12
CA SER A 14 -1.58 -8.14 6.51
C SER A 14 -0.75 -8.60 7.70
N PHE A 15 0.51 -8.18 7.76
CA PHE A 15 1.46 -8.61 8.78
C PHE A 15 2.38 -7.47 9.17
N CYS A 16 2.80 -7.47 10.44
CA CYS A 16 3.87 -6.63 10.93
C CYS A 16 4.95 -7.54 11.54
N LEU A 17 6.21 -7.36 11.14
CA LEU A 17 7.34 -8.10 11.68
C LEU A 17 8.57 -7.19 11.83
N PRO A 18 9.47 -7.46 12.79
CA PRO A 18 10.75 -6.77 12.86
C PRO A 18 11.56 -6.96 11.58
N GLY A 19 12.17 -5.89 11.07
CA GLY A 19 13.02 -5.95 9.89
C GLY A 19 13.28 -4.59 9.24
N THR A 20 14.41 -4.48 8.56
CA THR A 20 14.92 -3.23 7.94
C THR A 20 14.90 -3.26 6.42
N GLN A 21 14.72 -4.44 5.81
CA GLN A 21 14.83 -4.62 4.37
C GLN A 21 13.50 -5.03 3.77
N MET A 22 13.02 -4.23 2.82
CA MET A 22 11.84 -4.56 2.04
C MET A 22 12.09 -5.84 1.22
N PRO A 23 11.15 -6.80 1.21
CA PRO A 23 11.29 -7.99 0.39
C PRO A 23 11.47 -7.70 -1.10
N ASP A 24 12.28 -8.51 -1.78
CA ASP A 24 12.72 -8.16 -3.14
C ASP A 24 11.62 -8.16 -4.20
N TRP A 25 10.54 -8.89 -3.95
CA TRP A 25 9.38 -8.99 -4.83
C TRP A 25 8.47 -7.74 -4.84
N PHE A 26 8.74 -6.73 -3.99
CA PHE A 26 8.20 -5.38 -4.18
C PHE A 26 9.02 -4.66 -5.25
N GLU A 27 8.55 -4.75 -6.49
CA GLU A 27 9.28 -4.30 -7.69
C GLU A 27 9.29 -2.77 -7.83
N HIS A 28 8.22 -2.11 -7.41
CA HIS A 28 8.13 -0.66 -7.43
C HIS A 28 8.31 -0.11 -6.01
N ARG A 29 9.29 0.78 -5.82
CA ARG A 29 9.70 1.28 -4.50
C ARG A 29 9.88 2.79 -4.55
N SER A 30 9.49 3.45 -3.48
CA SER A 30 9.67 4.89 -3.29
C SER A 30 10.16 5.17 -1.88
N LYS A 31 10.90 6.27 -1.71
CA LYS A 31 11.26 6.79 -0.39
C LYS A 31 10.07 7.53 0.21
N GLY A 32 9.86 7.38 1.52
CA GLY A 32 8.76 8.04 2.23
C GLY A 32 7.50 7.16 2.33
N HIS A 33 6.36 7.83 2.49
CA HIS A 33 5.07 7.19 2.82
C HIS A 33 4.09 7.12 1.65
N SER A 34 4.50 7.52 0.43
CA SER A 34 3.64 7.51 -0.75
C SER A 34 4.34 6.94 -1.98
N ILE A 35 3.54 6.28 -2.82
CA ILE A 35 3.95 5.65 -4.07
C ILE A 35 2.87 5.90 -5.11
N SER A 36 3.27 6.10 -6.37
CA SER A 36 2.32 6.34 -7.45
C SER A 36 2.59 5.45 -8.65
N PHE A 37 1.54 5.15 -9.39
CA PHE A 37 1.60 4.36 -10.60
C PHE A 37 0.42 4.71 -11.50
N TRP A 38 0.48 4.23 -12.73
CA TRP A 38 -0.54 4.41 -13.74
C TRP A 38 -1.15 3.07 -14.10
N PHE A 39 -2.46 3.05 -14.37
CA PHE A 39 -3.14 1.83 -14.82
C PHE A 39 -4.26 2.10 -15.82
N ARG A 40 -4.68 1.09 -16.58
CA ARG A 40 -5.82 1.15 -17.51
C ARG A 40 -6.92 0.15 -17.17
N GLY A 41 -8.17 0.56 -17.37
CA GLY A 41 -9.34 -0.24 -17.05
C GLY A 41 -9.52 -0.39 -15.54
N LYS A 42 -9.65 -1.63 -15.06
CA LYS A 42 -9.91 -1.91 -13.65
C LYS A 42 -8.69 -1.66 -12.78
N PHE A 43 -8.93 -1.21 -11.55
CA PHE A 43 -7.87 -1.07 -10.55
C PHE A 43 -7.19 -2.43 -10.28
N PRO A 44 -5.85 -2.49 -10.28
CA PRO A 44 -5.15 -3.76 -10.14
C PRO A 44 -5.24 -4.33 -8.72
N ALA A 45 -5.12 -5.66 -8.61
CA ALA A 45 -4.89 -6.33 -7.34
C ALA A 45 -3.44 -6.11 -6.89
N LEU A 46 -3.26 -5.54 -5.70
CA LEU A 46 -1.97 -5.09 -5.20
C LEU A 46 -1.67 -5.62 -3.80
N SER A 47 -0.40 -5.62 -3.44
CA SER A 47 0.08 -5.64 -2.06
C SER A 47 1.01 -4.46 -1.83
N LEU A 48 1.00 -3.92 -0.61
CA LEU A 48 1.89 -2.82 -0.20
C LEU A 48 2.83 -3.30 0.89
N CYS A 49 4.01 -2.70 0.94
CA CYS A 49 4.95 -2.88 2.02
C CYS A 49 5.49 -1.55 2.48
N PHE A 50 5.68 -1.42 3.78
CA PHE A 50 6.22 -0.25 4.44
C PHE A 50 7.34 -0.70 5.35
N VAL A 51 8.45 0.01 5.28
CA VAL A 51 9.60 -0.24 6.15
C VAL A 51 9.96 1.04 6.85
N GLY A 52 10.01 0.99 8.17
CA GLY A 52 10.33 2.15 8.98
C GLY A 52 10.48 1.85 10.46
N LEU A 53 11.07 2.80 11.17
CA LEU A 53 11.29 2.74 12.60
C LEU A 53 9.97 2.94 13.34
N MET A 54 9.63 2.00 14.22
CA MET A 54 8.39 2.06 15.00
C MET A 54 8.67 2.39 16.46
N HIS A 55 8.01 3.42 16.98
CA HIS A 55 8.14 3.85 18.37
C HIS A 55 7.34 2.95 19.31
N LYS A 56 7.68 2.98 20.61
CA LYS A 56 6.98 2.24 21.67
C LYS A 56 5.63 2.87 22.05
N ILE A 57 4.82 3.20 21.06
CA ILE A 57 3.52 3.85 21.24
C ILE A 57 2.52 3.10 20.35
N PRO A 58 1.28 2.86 20.82
CA PRO A 58 0.21 2.38 19.97
C PRO A 58 0.11 3.23 18.70
N THR A 59 0.34 2.61 17.55
CA THR A 59 0.38 3.28 16.25
C THR A 59 -0.66 2.66 15.35
N GLY A 60 -1.58 3.48 14.87
CA GLY A 60 -2.57 3.09 13.87
C GLY A 60 -2.01 3.31 12.47
N PHE A 61 -2.20 2.34 11.57
CA PHE A 61 -1.91 2.51 10.15
C PHE A 61 -3.16 2.36 9.29
N ARG A 62 -3.25 3.16 8.23
CA ARG A 62 -4.32 3.03 7.23
C ARG A 62 -3.80 3.39 5.83
N PRO A 63 -3.99 2.53 4.81
CA PRO A 63 -3.73 2.93 3.44
C PRO A 63 -4.79 3.92 2.95
N ILE A 64 -4.34 4.98 2.28
CA ILE A 64 -5.17 5.91 1.53
C ILE A 64 -4.85 5.71 0.06
N VAL A 65 -5.90 5.60 -0.77
CA VAL A 65 -5.74 5.53 -2.23
C VAL A 65 -6.46 6.69 -2.87
N ILE A 66 -5.74 7.39 -3.74
CA ILE A 66 -6.22 8.51 -4.53
C ILE A 66 -6.12 8.13 -6.00
N ILE A 67 -7.23 8.19 -6.74
CA ILE A 67 -7.26 7.88 -8.17
C ILE A 67 -7.75 9.12 -8.91
N ASN A 68 -6.96 9.61 -9.87
CA ASN A 68 -7.26 10.82 -10.65
C ASN A 68 -7.60 12.04 -9.76
N GLY A 69 -6.98 12.13 -8.59
CA GLY A 69 -7.24 13.19 -7.60
C GLY A 69 -8.41 12.94 -6.65
N ASN A 70 -9.18 11.86 -6.82
CA ASN A 70 -10.31 11.50 -5.96
C ASN A 70 -9.87 10.54 -4.86
N ILE A 71 -10.27 10.77 -3.60
CA ILE A 71 -9.99 9.86 -2.48
C ILE A 71 -10.94 8.68 -2.54
N MET A 72 -10.40 7.46 -2.58
CA MET A 72 -11.19 6.24 -2.71
C MET A 72 -11.67 5.76 -1.35
N LYS A 73 -12.97 5.41 -1.26
CA LYS A 73 -13.54 4.78 -0.07
C LYS A 73 -13.31 3.28 -0.12
N THR A 74 -12.59 2.76 0.86
CA THR A 74 -12.34 1.32 0.99
C THR A 74 -13.59 0.58 1.46
N MET A 75 -13.76 -0.70 1.07
CA MET A 75 -14.87 -1.54 1.54
C MET A 75 -14.85 -1.80 3.05
N LEU A 76 -13.69 -1.62 3.69
CA LEU A 76 -13.59 -1.67 5.15
C LEU A 76 -14.05 -0.34 5.74
N PRO A 77 -14.73 -0.34 6.91
CA PRO A 77 -15.14 0.89 7.57
C PRO A 77 -13.99 1.89 7.63
N ALA A 78 -14.25 3.15 7.29
CA ALA A 78 -13.24 4.21 7.23
C ALA A 78 -12.45 4.39 8.54
N GLU A 79 -12.99 3.89 9.65
CA GLU A 79 -12.41 3.93 11.00
C GLU A 79 -11.50 2.73 11.32
N LYS A 80 -11.35 1.76 10.41
CA LYS A 80 -10.58 0.54 10.71
C LYS A 80 -9.09 0.77 10.50
N TRP A 81 -8.42 1.13 11.59
CA TRP A 81 -6.97 1.21 11.69
C TRP A 81 -6.36 -0.17 11.93
N PHE A 82 -5.15 -0.38 11.43
CA PHE A 82 -4.28 -1.45 11.91
C PHE A 82 -3.53 -0.93 13.13
N ASP A 83 -4.01 -1.28 14.32
CA ASP A 83 -3.36 -0.89 15.56
C ASP A 83 -2.26 -1.89 15.93
N PHE A 84 -1.04 -1.38 16.11
CA PHE A 84 0.08 -2.17 16.61
C PHE A 84 0.69 -1.53 17.86
N GLU A 85 1.09 -2.38 18.80
CA GLU A 85 1.93 -2.01 19.93
C GLU A 85 3.32 -2.59 19.73
N PHE A 86 4.33 -1.73 19.80
CA PHE A 86 5.72 -2.11 19.61
C PHE A 86 6.45 -2.08 20.95
N PRO A 87 6.97 -3.22 21.46
CA PRO A 87 7.61 -3.27 22.79
C PRO A 87 8.99 -2.58 22.80
N VAL A 88 9.62 -2.45 21.62
CA VAL A 88 10.95 -1.87 21.44
C VAL A 88 11.00 -0.96 20.21
N LEU A 89 11.84 0.07 20.28
CA LEU A 89 12.13 0.95 19.14
C LEU A 89 12.99 0.16 18.14
N THR A 90 12.39 -0.31 17.05
CA THR A 90 13.10 -1.02 15.98
C THR A 90 12.37 -0.85 14.66
N ASP A 91 13.09 -1.03 13.55
CA ASP A 91 12.48 -1.09 12.23
C ASP A 91 11.56 -2.30 12.11
N HIS A 92 10.42 -2.06 11.49
CA HIS A 92 9.45 -3.08 11.16
C HIS A 92 9.11 -3.03 9.68
N ILE A 93 8.78 -4.20 9.15
CA ILE A 93 8.20 -4.41 7.84
C ILE A 93 6.69 -4.62 8.06
N PHE A 94 5.90 -3.72 7.51
CA PHE A 94 4.45 -3.82 7.49
C PHE A 94 3.97 -4.15 6.07
N ILE A 95 3.34 -5.30 5.90
CA ILE A 95 2.78 -5.73 4.61
C ILE A 95 1.27 -5.64 4.69
N VAL A 96 0.67 -4.98 3.71
CA VAL A 96 -0.79 -4.86 3.53
C VAL A 96 -1.20 -5.68 2.31
N GLY A 97 -2.03 -6.69 2.54
CA GLY A 97 -2.58 -7.52 1.47
C GLY A 97 -3.74 -6.85 0.72
N GLU A 98 -4.10 -7.43 -0.43
CA GLU A 98 -5.11 -6.94 -1.39
C GLU A 98 -6.45 -6.59 -0.72
N ARG A 99 -6.90 -7.40 0.23
CA ARG A 99 -8.19 -7.24 0.95
C ARG A 99 -8.38 -5.87 1.58
N HIS A 100 -7.30 -5.20 1.94
CA HIS A 100 -7.32 -3.90 2.60
C HIS A 100 -7.16 -2.72 1.64
N ILE A 101 -7.02 -3.01 0.35
CA ILE A 101 -6.88 -2.07 -0.75
C ILE A 101 -8.00 -2.34 -1.78
N LYS A 102 -9.21 -2.65 -1.27
CA LYS A 102 -10.43 -2.83 -2.07
C LYS A 102 -11.41 -1.71 -1.79
N PHE A 103 -12.08 -1.24 -2.84
CA PHE A 103 -12.99 -0.10 -2.79
C PHE A 103 -14.43 -0.53 -2.99
N GLU A 104 -15.37 0.28 -2.52
CA GLU A 104 -16.80 0.09 -2.80
C GLU A 104 -17.05 0.12 -4.33
N ASP A 105 -18.04 -0.63 -4.79
CA ASP A 105 -18.24 -0.99 -6.21
C ASP A 105 -18.53 0.19 -7.17
N ASN A 106 -18.55 1.46 -6.72
CA ASN A 106 -18.80 2.61 -7.60
C ASN A 106 -17.52 3.29 -8.13
N MET A 107 -16.57 2.49 -8.63
CA MET A 107 -15.33 3.01 -9.22
C MET A 107 -15.52 3.51 -10.66
N ASP A 108 -16.61 3.13 -11.32
CA ASP A 108 -16.86 3.42 -12.73
C ASP A 108 -16.97 4.94 -13.01
N GLU A 109 -17.40 5.74 -12.03
CA GLU A 109 -17.45 7.21 -12.16
C GLU A 109 -16.06 7.87 -12.09
N VAL A 110 -15.07 7.19 -11.50
CA VAL A 110 -13.72 7.72 -11.27
C VAL A 110 -12.72 7.21 -12.30
N LEU A 111 -12.92 5.98 -12.77
CA LEU A 111 -12.04 5.31 -13.71
C LEU A 111 -12.36 5.73 -15.14
N SER A 112 -11.34 6.19 -15.86
CA SER A 112 -11.39 6.24 -17.31
C SER A 112 -11.08 4.86 -17.88
N GLU A 113 -12.05 4.25 -18.57
CA GLU A 113 -11.91 2.88 -19.10
C GLU A 113 -10.80 2.77 -20.15
N ASN A 114 -10.63 3.80 -20.98
CA ASN A 114 -9.75 3.79 -22.15
C ASN A 114 -8.44 4.57 -21.95
N GLU A 115 -8.34 5.39 -20.91
CA GLU A 115 -7.17 6.22 -20.65
C GLU A 115 -6.36 5.71 -19.44
N TRP A 116 -5.18 6.29 -19.27
CA TRP A 116 -4.35 6.04 -18.11
C TRP A 116 -4.91 6.75 -16.88
N ASN A 117 -5.22 5.98 -15.84
CA ASN A 117 -5.61 6.47 -14.53
C ASN A 117 -4.36 6.59 -13.65
N HIS A 118 -4.21 7.72 -12.97
CA HIS A 118 -3.13 7.94 -12.02
C HIS A 118 -3.56 7.54 -10.62
N ALA A 119 -2.89 6.57 -10.02
CA ALA A 119 -3.09 6.17 -8.64
C ALA A 119 -1.92 6.67 -7.77
N VAL A 120 -2.25 7.26 -6.63
CA VAL A 120 -1.33 7.53 -5.54
C VAL A 120 -1.81 6.76 -4.33
N ILE A 121 -0.93 5.96 -3.75
CA ILE A 121 -1.18 5.24 -2.52
C ILE A 121 -0.26 5.83 -1.46
N SER A 122 -0.82 6.22 -0.33
CA SER A 122 -0.08 6.63 0.85
C SER A 122 -0.49 5.83 2.07
N ILE A 123 0.31 5.89 3.13
CA ILE A 123 -0.12 5.47 4.46
C ILE A 123 -0.35 6.67 5.34
N ASP A 124 -1.53 6.68 5.95
CA ASP A 124 -1.86 7.51 7.08
C ASP A 124 -1.43 6.82 8.36
N ILE A 125 -0.86 7.60 9.27
CA ILE A 125 -0.29 7.12 10.55
C ILE A 125 -0.91 7.95 11.66
N ASP A 126 -1.76 7.32 12.46
CA ASP A 126 -2.30 7.94 13.66
C ASP A 126 -1.47 7.58 14.88
N PHE A 127 -0.81 8.59 15.45
CA PHE A 127 -0.16 8.50 16.74
C PHE A 127 -1.18 8.92 17.79
N LYS A 128 -1.80 7.94 18.46
CA LYS A 128 -2.87 8.17 19.45
C LYS A 128 -2.50 9.11 20.61
N TRP A 129 -1.23 9.56 20.76
CA TRP A 129 -0.80 10.48 21.82
C TRP A 129 0.19 11.63 21.53
N SER A 130 0.49 12.03 20.27
CA SER A 130 1.38 13.17 19.90
C SER A 130 2.85 13.06 20.38
N SER A 131 3.91 13.53 19.69
CA SER A 131 4.13 14.05 18.34
C SER A 131 5.59 13.80 17.92
N SER A 132 5.85 13.97 16.61
CA SER A 132 7.17 14.19 15.98
C SER A 132 8.08 12.98 15.74
N GLY A 133 7.66 12.11 14.83
CA GLY A 133 8.55 11.15 14.18
C GLY A 133 7.82 10.37 13.11
N LEU A 134 7.67 10.92 11.90
CA LEU A 134 7.60 10.03 10.74
C LEU A 134 8.88 9.20 10.75
N PHE A 135 8.88 7.99 10.17
CA PHE A 135 9.82 7.67 9.09
C PHE A 135 9.53 6.25 8.57
N ALA A 136 8.44 6.10 7.80
CA ALA A 136 8.46 5.11 6.73
C ALA A 136 9.59 5.54 5.79
N ALA A 137 10.73 4.87 5.89
CA ALA A 137 11.88 5.16 5.03
C ALA A 137 11.56 4.76 3.58
N TRP A 138 10.79 3.68 3.44
CA TRP A 138 10.44 3.11 2.14
C TRP A 138 9.02 2.58 2.13
N ILE A 139 8.37 2.78 0.99
CA ILE A 139 7.13 2.14 0.59
C ILE A 139 7.40 1.33 -0.68
N GLY A 140 6.79 0.16 -0.77
CA GLY A 140 6.85 -0.72 -1.91
C GLY A 140 5.48 -1.17 -2.35
N LEU A 141 5.38 -1.43 -3.64
CA LEU A 141 4.18 -1.91 -4.30
C LEU A 141 4.50 -3.15 -5.11
N HIS A 142 3.66 -4.15 -4.95
CA HIS A 142 3.68 -5.38 -5.72
C HIS A 142 2.34 -5.57 -6.41
N VAL A 143 2.37 -5.77 -7.71
CA VAL A 143 1.18 -6.14 -8.49
C VAL A 143 1.02 -7.65 -8.46
N ILE A 144 -0.15 -8.12 -8.07
CA ILE A 144 -0.48 -9.56 -8.06
C ILE A 144 -0.74 -10.01 -9.50
N LYS A 145 0.34 -10.42 -10.18
CA LYS A 145 0.38 -10.71 -11.63
C LYS A 145 -0.65 -11.74 -12.07
N GLN A 146 -1.01 -12.70 -11.22
CA GLN A 146 -2.00 -13.73 -11.54
C GLN A 146 -3.43 -13.17 -11.70
N LYS A 147 -3.68 -11.94 -11.23
CA LYS A 147 -4.98 -11.27 -11.28
C LYS A 147 -4.98 -10.02 -12.17
N CYS A 148 -3.86 -9.69 -12.80
CA CYS A 148 -3.67 -8.42 -13.50
C CYS A 148 -2.86 -8.58 -14.79
N SER A 149 -3.26 -7.81 -15.80
CA SER A 149 -2.52 -7.72 -17.05
C SER A 149 -1.43 -6.66 -16.93
N MET A 150 -0.16 -7.06 -16.99
CA MET A 150 0.97 -6.15 -16.72
C MET A 150 1.18 -5.07 -17.81
N ASP A 151 0.66 -5.27 -19.03
CA ASP A 151 0.62 -4.27 -20.10
C ASP A 151 -0.24 -3.04 -19.75
N ARG A 152 -1.12 -3.17 -18.75
CA ARG A 152 -2.03 -2.12 -18.30
C ARG A 152 -1.52 -1.37 -17.08
N ILE A 153 -0.25 -1.51 -16.71
CA ILE A 153 0.35 -0.86 -15.54
C ILE A 153 1.68 -0.22 -15.92
N GLN A 154 1.91 1.01 -15.46
CA GLN A 154 3.20 1.70 -15.60
C GLN A 154 3.60 2.39 -14.30
N PHE A 155 4.88 2.33 -13.96
CA PHE A 155 5.44 3.00 -12.78
C PHE A 155 6.04 4.39 -13.08
N THR A 156 6.05 4.77 -14.35
CA THR A 156 6.49 6.07 -14.84
C THR A 156 5.34 6.76 -15.56
N ASN A 157 5.42 8.08 -15.73
CA ASN A 157 4.38 8.83 -16.43
C ASN A 157 4.28 8.38 -17.91
N PRO A 158 3.12 7.86 -18.37
CA PRO A 158 2.92 7.41 -19.75
C PRO A 158 2.93 8.56 -20.76
N CYS A 159 2.67 9.80 -20.33
CA CYS A 159 2.59 10.98 -21.20
C CYS A 159 3.94 11.66 -21.45
N ASN A 160 5.03 11.15 -20.85
CA ASN A 160 6.39 11.65 -21.04
C ASN A 160 7.23 10.72 -21.94
N CYS A 161 6.59 10.00 -22.87
CA CYS A 161 7.23 9.11 -23.84
C CYS A 161 7.15 9.69 -25.26
#